data_AF-A0A2W4UV05-F1
#
_entry.id   AF-A0A2W4UV05-F1
#
_cell.length_a   1.000
_cell.length_b   1.000
_cell.length_c   1.000
_cell.angle_alpha   90.00
_cell.angle_beta   90.00
_cell.angle_gamma   90.00
#
_symmetry.space_group_name_H-M   'P 1'
#
loop_
_entity.id
_entity.type
_entity.pdbx_description
1 polymer ?
#
loop_
_entity_poly.entity_id
_entity_poly.type
_entity_poly.pdbx_seq_one_letter_code
_entity_poly.pdbx_strand_id
1 'polypeptide(L)'
;MLHYLKFTTFPLIAIGVMHAMMQGGAWMYAGIAALVLVVALGDVLLPDDRSEPRMEGEFFLNLMLWLTLPILMWVTLCFTWAVAPVDVLGIDAFMLNTFGYDRLQLQADTTWYQWFVGAVAGAFLFGAGGTNVGHELTHRTYSMRDMILGRWMLAFTCDASFAIEHVYGHHKNLGTPADPATAQRGENVYGFVLKSTIGG
;
A
#
# COMPACT_ATOMS: atom_id res chain seq x y z
N MET A 1 -7.05 25.21 2.89
CA MET A 1 -5.77 24.47 2.88
C MET A 1 -5.71 23.37 3.93
N LEU A 2 -6.05 23.61 5.20
CA LEU A 2 -5.97 22.58 6.26
C LEU A 2 -6.83 21.33 6.01
N HIS A 3 -7.98 21.46 5.33
CA HIS A 3 -8.83 20.31 4.99
C HIS A 3 -8.18 19.32 4.01
N TYR A 4 -7.09 19.70 3.32
CA TYR A 4 -6.34 18.78 2.47
C TYR A 4 -5.37 17.90 3.26
N LEU A 5 -5.03 18.27 4.50
CA LEU A 5 -4.07 17.51 5.31
C LEU A 5 -4.54 16.08 5.60
N LYS A 6 -5.86 15.82 5.63
CA LYS A 6 -6.37 14.46 5.81
C LYS A 6 -5.94 13.49 4.70
N PHE A 7 -5.59 13.99 3.52
CA PHE A 7 -5.11 13.17 2.40
C PHE A 7 -3.61 12.83 2.50
N THR A 8 -2.88 13.36 3.49
CA THR A 8 -1.47 12.99 3.74
C THR A 8 -1.32 11.81 4.68
N THR A 9 -2.43 11.28 5.22
CA THR A 9 -2.45 10.17 6.18
C THR A 9 -1.70 8.95 5.69
N PHE A 10 -1.95 8.49 4.46
CA PHE A 10 -1.26 7.32 3.91
C PHE A 10 0.25 7.55 3.77
N PRO A 11 0.75 8.62 3.11
CA PRO A 11 2.17 8.90 3.05
C PRO A 11 2.87 8.94 4.42
N LEU A 12 2.22 9.56 5.42
CA LEU A 12 2.78 9.66 6.78
C LEU A 12 2.85 8.29 7.47
N ILE A 13 1.78 7.47 7.36
CA ILE A 13 1.78 6.11 7.90
C ILE A 13 2.86 5.27 7.23
N ALA A 14 2.95 5.31 5.89
CA ALA A 14 3.93 4.53 5.15
C ALA A 14 5.38 4.88 5.52
N ILE A 15 5.70 6.17 5.68
CA ILE A 15 7.02 6.63 6.15
C ILE A 15 7.27 6.15 7.59
N GLY A 16 6.27 6.21 8.47
CA GLY A 16 6.38 5.74 9.86
C GLY A 16 6.62 4.24 9.95
N VAL A 17 5.87 3.44 9.18
CA VAL A 17 6.04 1.98 9.09
C VAL A 17 7.42 1.63 8.56
N MET A 18 7.87 2.30 7.50
CA MET A 18 9.22 2.12 6.96
C MET A 18 10.29 2.42 8.01
N HIS A 19 10.19 3.55 8.70
CA HIS A 19 11.15 3.93 9.75
C HIS A 19 11.19 2.89 10.88
N ALA A 20 10.04 2.33 11.26
CA ALA A 20 9.98 1.26 12.24
C ALA A 20 10.65 -0.03 11.73
N MET A 21 10.41 -0.41 10.48
CA MET A 21 11.06 -1.59 9.86
C MET A 21 12.59 -1.45 9.83
N MET A 22 13.11 -0.25 9.58
CA MET A 22 14.56 -0.03 9.58
C MET A 22 15.19 -0.28 10.95
N GLN A 23 14.46 -0.11 12.05
CA GLN A 23 15.04 -0.30 13.38
C GLN A 23 15.13 -1.76 13.85
N GLY A 24 14.54 -2.72 13.12
CA GLY A 24 14.62 -4.14 13.51
C GLY A 24 13.91 -4.47 14.84
N GLY A 25 14.07 -5.72 15.27
CA GLY A 25 13.65 -6.23 16.58
C GLY A 25 12.19 -5.94 16.89
N ALA A 26 11.94 -5.32 18.06
CA ALA A 26 10.59 -5.01 18.52
C ALA A 26 9.89 -3.91 17.68
N TRP A 27 10.63 -3.11 16.92
CA TRP A 27 10.04 -2.06 16.07
C TRP A 27 9.22 -2.62 14.90
N MET A 28 9.45 -3.88 14.52
CA MET A 28 8.60 -4.58 13.56
C MET A 28 7.13 -4.63 14.02
N TYR A 29 6.87 -4.74 15.32
CA TYR A 29 5.51 -4.67 15.87
C TYR A 29 4.95 -3.26 15.90
N ALA A 30 5.80 -2.26 16.11
CA ALA A 30 5.37 -0.86 16.18
C ALA A 30 4.77 -0.40 14.84
N GLY A 31 5.32 -0.84 13.71
CA GLY A 31 4.78 -0.52 12.38
C GLY A 31 3.35 -1.01 12.19
N ILE A 32 3.09 -2.30 12.44
CA ILE A 32 1.74 -2.86 12.30
C ILE A 32 0.78 -2.33 13.36
N ALA A 33 1.25 -2.14 14.60
CA ALA A 33 0.44 -1.59 15.68
C ALA A 33 0.03 -0.15 15.35
N ALA A 34 0.94 0.69 14.86
CA ALA A 34 0.62 2.04 14.45
C ALA A 34 -0.41 2.06 13.31
N LEU A 35 -0.24 1.20 12.29
CA LEU A 35 -1.18 1.11 11.17
C LEU A 35 -2.59 0.71 11.65
N VAL A 36 -2.70 -0.36 12.44
CA VAL A 36 -3.99 -0.85 12.94
C VAL A 36 -4.61 0.14 13.92
N LEU A 37 -3.85 0.67 14.87
CA LEU A 37 -4.39 1.58 15.89
C LEU A 37 -4.79 2.92 15.28
N VAL A 38 -3.98 3.52 14.41
CA VAL A 38 -4.33 4.81 13.79
C VAL A 38 -5.57 4.68 12.93
N VAL A 39 -5.68 3.62 12.12
CA VAL A 39 -6.84 3.43 11.24
C VAL A 39 -8.08 2.99 12.03
N ALA A 40 -7.98 1.93 12.83
CA ALA A 40 -9.14 1.38 13.54
C ALA A 40 -9.61 2.28 14.69
N LEU A 41 -8.70 2.85 15.49
CA LEU A 41 -9.12 3.80 16.54
C LEU A 41 -9.54 5.12 15.92
N GLY A 42 -8.91 5.55 14.83
CA GLY A 42 -9.35 6.73 14.08
C GLY A 42 -10.80 6.61 13.64
N ASP A 43 -11.16 5.47 13.04
CA ASP A 43 -12.53 5.18 12.58
C ASP A 43 -13.54 5.09 13.73
N VAL A 44 -13.16 4.46 14.86
CA VAL A 44 -14.06 4.32 16.03
C VAL A 44 -14.24 5.63 16.81
N LEU A 45 -13.20 6.46 16.91
CA LEU A 45 -13.18 7.62 17.78
C LEU A 45 -13.57 8.93 17.07
N LEU A 46 -13.29 9.05 15.78
CA LEU A 46 -13.60 10.26 15.02
C LEU A 46 -15.04 10.20 14.48
N PRO A 47 -15.76 11.33 14.44
CA PRO A 47 -17.11 11.37 13.88
C PRO A 47 -17.10 11.24 12.35
N ASP A 48 -18.22 10.75 11.78
CA ASP A 48 -18.46 10.76 10.35
C ASP A 48 -18.20 12.14 9.74
N ASP A 49 -17.28 12.23 8.77
CA ASP A 49 -17.11 13.43 7.95
C ASP A 49 -18.12 13.42 6.81
N ARG A 50 -19.23 14.16 6.98
CA ARG A 50 -20.27 14.36 5.96
C ARG A 50 -20.10 15.66 5.19
N SER A 51 -18.95 16.32 5.31
CA SER A 51 -18.71 17.57 4.61
C SER A 51 -18.43 17.33 3.11
N GLU A 52 -18.96 18.22 2.26
CA GLU A 52 -18.72 18.22 0.82
C GLU A 52 -17.96 19.49 0.40
N PRO A 53 -16.68 19.65 0.81
CA PRO A 53 -15.92 20.82 0.45
C PRO A 53 -15.60 20.82 -1.05
N ARG A 54 -15.58 22.01 -1.67
CA ARG A 54 -15.08 22.15 -3.03
C ARG A 54 -13.57 21.88 -3.06
N MET A 55 -13.18 20.84 -3.77
CA MET A 55 -11.80 20.42 -3.92
C MET A 55 -11.16 21.13 -5.12
N GLU A 56 -10.67 22.35 -4.91
CA GLU A 56 -10.02 23.17 -5.95
C GLU A 56 -8.52 22.84 -6.13
N GLY A 57 -7.91 22.16 -5.15
CA GLY A 57 -6.48 21.84 -5.10
C GLY A 57 -6.12 20.54 -5.83
N GLU A 58 -6.60 20.36 -7.06
CA GLU A 58 -6.45 19.10 -7.82
C GLU A 58 -4.99 18.61 -7.90
N PHE A 59 -4.04 19.52 -8.10
CA PHE A 59 -2.63 19.15 -8.16
C PHE A 59 -2.15 18.50 -6.85
N PHE A 60 -2.50 19.08 -5.70
CA PHE A 60 -2.08 18.55 -4.40
C PHE A 60 -2.70 17.16 -4.15
N LEU A 61 -3.98 16.99 -4.47
CA LEU A 61 -4.66 15.70 -4.34
C LEU A 61 -4.02 14.64 -5.23
N ASN A 62 -3.76 14.97 -6.49
CA ASN A 62 -3.09 14.07 -7.43
C ASN A 62 -1.65 13.77 -7.02
N LEU A 63 -0.93 14.75 -6.47
CA LEU A 63 0.42 14.53 -5.95
C LEU A 63 0.41 13.47 -4.84
N MET A 64 -0.57 13.49 -3.93
CA MET A 64 -0.68 12.45 -2.89
C MET A 64 -0.89 11.06 -3.50
N LEU A 65 -1.70 10.95 -4.56
CA LEU A 65 -1.88 9.68 -5.29
C LEU A 65 -0.58 9.25 -5.97
N TRP A 66 0.07 10.12 -6.73
CA TRP A 66 1.30 9.78 -7.46
C TRP A 66 2.46 9.44 -6.53
N LEU A 67 2.57 10.10 -5.37
CA LEU A 67 3.59 9.81 -4.36
C LEU A 67 3.47 8.40 -3.78
N THR A 68 2.30 7.76 -3.90
CA THR A 68 2.12 6.37 -3.43
C THR A 68 3.13 5.43 -4.09
N LEU A 69 3.38 5.54 -5.40
CA LEU A 69 4.29 4.65 -6.11
C LEU A 69 5.75 4.75 -5.60
N PRO A 70 6.41 5.93 -5.58
CA PRO A 70 7.76 6.02 -5.06
C PRO A 70 7.85 5.64 -3.58
N ILE A 71 6.81 5.89 -2.78
CA ILE A 71 6.76 5.42 -1.39
C ILE A 71 6.77 3.89 -1.32
N LEU A 72 5.93 3.20 -2.10
CA LEU A 72 5.90 1.73 -2.11
C LEU A 72 7.21 1.12 -2.63
N MET A 73 7.78 1.71 -3.67
CA MET A 73 9.10 1.31 -4.17
C MET A 73 10.16 1.47 -3.07
N TRP A 74 10.15 2.61 -2.38
CA TRP A 74 11.12 2.89 -1.33
C TRP A 74 10.97 1.96 -0.12
N VAL A 75 9.74 1.72 0.35
CA VAL A 75 9.44 0.71 1.39
C VAL A 75 9.99 -0.66 0.99
N THR A 76 9.76 -1.06 -0.26
CA THR A 76 10.20 -2.37 -0.78
C THR A 76 11.72 -2.46 -0.84
N LEU A 77 12.40 -1.42 -1.32
CA LEU A 77 13.86 -1.34 -1.37
C LEU A 77 14.47 -1.37 0.03
N CYS A 78 13.95 -0.55 0.95
CA CYS A 78 14.39 -0.51 2.34
C CYS A 78 14.21 -1.87 3.03
N PHE A 79 13.05 -2.50 2.89
CA PHE A 79 12.80 -3.81 3.50
C PHE A 79 13.68 -4.91 2.88
N THR A 80 13.86 -4.89 1.56
CA THR A 80 14.76 -5.82 0.87
C THR A 80 16.21 -5.65 1.32
N TRP A 81 16.67 -4.41 1.47
CA TRP A 81 18.00 -4.11 2.01
C TRP A 81 18.12 -4.55 3.47
N ALA A 82 17.10 -4.30 4.29
CA ALA A 82 17.07 -4.70 5.70
C ALA A 82 17.31 -6.20 5.90
N VAL A 83 16.72 -7.03 5.01
CA VAL A 83 16.86 -8.50 5.04
C VAL A 83 18.00 -9.04 4.18
N ALA A 84 18.74 -8.20 3.46
CA ALA A 84 19.80 -8.66 2.57
C ALA A 84 20.94 -9.34 3.36
N PRO A 85 21.46 -10.49 2.88
CA PRO A 85 22.54 -11.21 3.56
C PRO A 85 23.93 -10.62 3.30
N VAL A 86 24.04 -9.67 2.36
CA VAL A 86 25.31 -9.10 1.89
C VAL A 86 25.19 -7.59 1.75
N ASP A 87 26.34 -6.90 1.83
CA ASP A 87 26.42 -5.48 1.55
C ASP A 87 26.27 -5.21 0.06
N VAL A 88 25.12 -4.69 -0.33
CA VAL A 88 24.80 -4.35 -1.71
C VAL A 88 25.30 -2.93 -1.98
N LEU A 89 26.20 -2.79 -2.96
CA LEU A 89 26.76 -1.51 -3.40
C LEU A 89 27.56 -0.74 -2.33
N GLY A 90 27.94 -1.36 -1.22
CA GLY A 90 28.68 -0.72 -0.13
C GLY A 90 27.81 0.18 0.75
N ILE A 91 26.49 0.01 0.70
CA ILE A 91 25.53 0.82 1.46
C ILE A 91 25.68 0.57 2.95
N ASP A 92 25.94 -0.67 3.39
CA ASP A 92 26.13 -0.96 4.83
C ASP A 92 27.36 -0.24 5.35
N ALA A 93 28.48 -0.35 4.63
CA ALA A 93 29.70 0.36 4.97
C ALA A 93 29.51 1.88 4.99
N PHE A 94 28.80 2.45 4.01
CA PHE A 94 28.50 3.89 3.98
C PHE A 94 27.65 4.32 5.18
N MET A 95 26.61 3.56 5.52
CA MET A 95 25.69 3.89 6.60
C MET A 95 26.34 3.77 7.97
N LEU A 96 27.16 2.73 8.18
CA LEU A 96 27.94 2.55 9.40
C LEU A 96 28.95 3.69 9.59
N ASN A 97 29.74 4.01 8.57
CA ASN A 97 30.80 5.00 8.68
C ASN A 97 30.28 6.46 8.74
N THR A 98 29.13 6.74 8.13
CA THR A 98 28.59 8.11 8.04
C THR A 98 27.62 8.41 9.17
N PHE A 99 26.77 7.44 9.52
CA PHE A 99 25.65 7.65 10.45
C PHE A 99 25.73 6.76 11.70
N GLY A 100 26.73 5.88 11.80
CA GLY A 100 26.81 4.90 12.89
C GLY A 100 25.70 3.85 12.84
N TYR A 101 25.05 3.68 11.69
CA TYR A 101 23.92 2.79 11.53
C TYR A 101 24.38 1.38 11.11
N ASP A 102 24.44 0.47 12.08
CA ASP A 102 24.83 -0.92 11.87
C ASP A 102 23.61 -1.80 11.56
N ARG A 103 23.25 -1.86 10.26
CA ARG A 103 22.14 -2.70 9.79
C ARG A 103 22.36 -4.18 10.11
N LEU A 104 23.59 -4.69 9.98
CA LEU A 104 23.88 -6.12 10.15
C LEU A 104 23.68 -6.54 11.60
N GLN A 105 24.05 -5.70 12.56
CA GLN A 105 23.72 -5.91 13.97
C GLN A 105 22.21 -5.92 14.19
N LEU A 106 21.47 -4.94 13.66
CA LEU A 106 20.01 -4.91 13.76
C LEU A 106 19.37 -6.17 13.14
N GLN A 107 19.92 -6.64 12.03
CA GLN A 107 19.47 -7.87 11.38
C GLN A 107 19.69 -9.10 12.25
N ALA A 108 20.85 -9.22 12.88
CA ALA A 108 21.17 -10.31 13.81
C ALA A 108 20.29 -10.30 15.07
N ASP A 109 19.93 -9.10 15.56
CA ASP A 109 19.05 -8.91 16.71
C ASP A 109 17.56 -9.08 16.37
N THR A 110 17.22 -9.20 15.09
CA THR A 110 15.84 -9.37 14.63
C THR A 110 15.54 -10.83 14.30
N THR A 111 14.58 -11.40 15.03
CA THR A 111 14.13 -12.77 14.82
C THR A 111 13.31 -12.92 13.53
N TRP A 112 13.25 -14.14 12.98
CA TRP A 112 12.51 -14.41 11.74
C TRP A 112 11.01 -14.06 11.83
N TYR A 113 10.38 -14.22 13.00
CA TYR A 113 8.96 -13.91 13.17
C TYR A 113 8.72 -12.39 13.25
N GLN A 114 9.69 -11.62 13.76
CA GLN A 114 9.64 -10.16 13.70
C GLN A 114 9.75 -9.69 12.23
N TRP A 115 10.64 -10.29 11.44
CA TRP A 115 10.69 -10.03 10.00
C TRP A 115 9.39 -10.37 9.29
N PHE A 116 8.75 -11.49 9.66
CA PHE A 116 7.43 -11.84 9.13
C PHE A 116 6.37 -10.78 9.46
N VAL A 117 6.32 -10.28 10.71
CA VAL A 117 5.41 -9.19 11.09
C VAL A 117 5.70 -7.92 10.29
N GLY A 118 6.97 -7.57 10.09
CA GLY A 118 7.36 -6.47 9.20
C GLY A 118 6.84 -6.67 7.79
N ALA A 119 7.01 -7.86 7.20
CA ALA A 119 6.49 -8.18 5.88
C ALA A 119 4.96 -8.04 5.79
N VAL A 120 4.23 -8.47 6.83
CA VAL A 120 2.77 -8.27 6.92
C VAL A 120 2.41 -6.78 6.94
N ALA A 121 3.13 -5.96 7.71
CA ALA A 121 2.91 -4.50 7.70
C ALA A 121 3.15 -3.88 6.31
N GLY A 122 4.17 -4.35 5.58
CA GLY A 122 4.42 -3.95 4.19
C GLY A 122 3.29 -4.37 3.24
N ALA A 123 2.77 -5.59 3.40
CA ALA A 123 1.63 -6.08 2.63
C ALA A 123 0.37 -5.23 2.84
N PHE A 124 0.13 -4.74 4.05
CA PHE A 124 -0.95 -3.77 4.32
C PHE A 124 -0.78 -2.46 3.53
N LEU A 125 0.46 -1.94 3.41
CA LEU A 125 0.72 -0.75 2.60
C LEU A 125 0.50 -1.02 1.11
N PHE A 126 0.85 -2.21 0.62
CA PHE A 126 0.59 -2.60 -0.78
C PHE A 126 -0.91 -2.69 -1.07
N GLY A 127 -1.72 -3.22 -0.15
CA GLY A 127 -3.18 -3.20 -0.31
C GLY A 127 -3.77 -1.78 -0.22
N ALA A 128 -3.45 -1.06 0.86
CA ALA A 128 -4.04 0.25 1.14
C ALA A 128 -3.64 1.33 0.13
N GLY A 129 -2.37 1.33 -0.30
CA GLY A 129 -1.86 2.25 -1.30
C GLY A 129 -1.89 1.65 -2.70
N GLY A 130 -1.21 0.52 -2.89
CA GLY A 130 -0.98 -0.07 -4.20
C GLY A 130 -2.27 -0.47 -4.92
N THR A 131 -3.14 -1.22 -4.24
CA THR A 131 -4.43 -1.62 -4.82
C THR A 131 -5.40 -0.45 -4.90
N ASN A 132 -5.67 0.25 -3.80
CA ASN A 132 -6.71 1.30 -3.81
C ASN A 132 -6.34 2.50 -4.70
N VAL A 133 -5.13 3.05 -4.57
CA VAL A 133 -4.72 4.17 -5.41
C VAL A 133 -4.52 3.72 -6.86
N GLY A 134 -3.98 2.51 -7.06
CA GLY A 134 -3.83 1.92 -8.39
C GLY A 134 -5.16 1.79 -9.10
N HIS A 135 -6.18 1.26 -8.42
CA HIS A 135 -7.56 1.15 -8.89
C HIS A 135 -8.10 2.51 -9.37
N GLU A 136 -8.04 3.55 -8.54
CA GLU A 136 -8.54 4.88 -8.90
C GLU A 136 -7.81 5.48 -10.12
N LEU A 137 -6.49 5.30 -10.20
CA LEU A 137 -5.72 5.79 -11.34
C LEU A 137 -6.04 5.03 -12.63
N THR A 138 -6.39 3.75 -12.55
CA THR A 138 -6.77 2.95 -13.73
C THR A 138 -8.15 3.32 -14.31
N HIS A 139 -9.01 4.00 -13.55
CA HIS A 139 -10.23 4.59 -14.09
C HIS A 139 -9.99 5.77 -15.03
N ARG A 140 -8.81 6.40 -14.92
CA ARG A 140 -8.44 7.58 -15.72
C ARG A 140 -7.88 7.17 -17.08
N THR A 141 -8.69 6.42 -17.83
CA THR A 141 -8.34 5.88 -19.16
C THR A 141 -7.93 6.93 -20.19
N TYR A 142 -8.29 8.20 -19.97
CA TYR A 142 -7.85 9.35 -20.76
C TYR A 142 -6.39 9.78 -20.49
N SER A 143 -5.75 9.28 -19.41
CA SER A 143 -4.42 9.68 -18.95
C SER A 143 -3.46 8.48 -18.96
N MET A 144 -2.60 8.41 -19.98
CA MET A 144 -1.58 7.35 -20.10
C MET A 144 -0.66 7.28 -18.86
N ARG A 145 -0.26 8.44 -18.31
CA ARG A 145 0.57 8.51 -17.11
C ARG A 145 -0.12 7.84 -15.92
N ASP A 146 -1.38 8.20 -15.67
CA ASP A 146 -2.10 7.68 -14.50
C ASP A 146 -2.34 6.17 -14.66
N MET A 147 -2.67 5.70 -15.88
CA MET A 147 -2.78 4.26 -16.18
C MET A 147 -1.47 3.50 -15.92
N ILE A 148 -0.32 4.03 -16.36
CA ILE A 148 0.99 3.40 -16.13
C ILE A 148 1.31 3.35 -14.64
N LEU A 149 1.13 4.47 -13.93
CA LEU A 149 1.36 4.52 -12.49
C LEU A 149 0.45 3.53 -11.75
N GLY A 150 -0.84 3.48 -12.10
CA GLY A 150 -1.79 2.56 -11.48
C GLY A 150 -1.42 1.09 -11.69
N ARG A 151 -1.00 0.70 -12.90
CA ARG A 151 -0.53 -0.68 -13.17
C ARG A 151 0.73 -1.04 -12.40
N TRP A 152 1.68 -0.12 -12.25
CA TRP A 152 2.86 -0.34 -11.41
C TRP A 152 2.52 -0.45 -9.92
N MET A 153 1.55 0.33 -9.44
CA MET A 153 1.04 0.20 -8.08
C MET A 153 0.36 -1.16 -7.84
N LEU A 154 -0.46 -1.63 -8.79
CA LEU A 154 -1.09 -2.95 -8.73
C LEU A 154 -0.09 -4.11 -8.85
N ALA A 155 1.09 -3.90 -9.42
CA ALA A 155 2.13 -4.92 -9.48
C ALA A 155 2.66 -5.33 -8.09
N PHE A 156 2.59 -4.45 -7.08
CA PHE A 156 2.97 -4.76 -5.70
C PHE A 156 2.06 -5.82 -5.04
N THR A 157 0.84 -5.97 -5.56
CA THR A 157 -0.10 -7.03 -5.15
C THR A 157 -0.23 -8.14 -6.19
N CYS A 158 0.68 -8.16 -7.17
CA CYS A 158 0.71 -9.11 -8.28
C CYS A 158 -0.57 -9.10 -9.15
N ASP A 159 -1.27 -7.96 -9.24
CA ASP A 159 -2.59 -7.87 -9.85
C ASP A 159 -2.68 -6.76 -10.93
N ALA A 160 -1.66 -6.67 -11.78
CA ALA A 160 -1.64 -5.66 -12.84
C ALA A 160 -2.73 -5.87 -13.92
N SER A 161 -3.24 -7.10 -14.06
CA SER A 161 -4.36 -7.43 -14.96
C SER A 161 -5.69 -6.82 -14.51
N PHE A 162 -5.83 -6.51 -13.22
CA PHE A 162 -6.99 -5.81 -12.66
C PHE A 162 -7.33 -4.52 -13.43
N ALA A 163 -6.33 -3.79 -13.92
CA ALA A 163 -6.55 -2.58 -14.72
C ALA A 163 -7.37 -2.84 -16.01
N ILE A 164 -7.39 -4.08 -16.50
CA ILE A 164 -8.18 -4.52 -17.65
C ILE A 164 -9.52 -5.10 -17.18
N GLU A 165 -9.44 -6.11 -16.30
CA GLU A 165 -10.60 -6.86 -15.80
C GLU A 165 -11.60 -5.93 -15.11
N HIS A 166 -11.12 -5.03 -14.25
CA HIS A 166 -11.97 -4.13 -13.52
C HIS A 166 -12.65 -3.08 -14.42
N VAL A 167 -11.86 -2.37 -15.23
CA VAL A 167 -12.34 -1.22 -16.02
C VAL A 167 -13.19 -1.67 -17.22
N TYR A 168 -12.75 -2.70 -17.93
CA TYR A 168 -13.41 -3.15 -19.18
C TYR A 168 -14.26 -4.40 -19.01
N GLY A 169 -14.13 -5.12 -17.89
CA GLY A 169 -14.97 -6.26 -17.49
C GLY A 169 -16.00 -5.86 -16.45
N HIS A 170 -15.58 -5.72 -15.19
CA HIS A 170 -16.46 -5.48 -14.04
C HIS A 170 -17.33 -4.23 -14.22
N HIS A 171 -16.77 -3.05 -14.46
CA HIS A 171 -17.58 -1.82 -14.64
C HIS A 171 -18.55 -1.90 -15.82
N LYS A 172 -18.17 -2.62 -16.88
CA LYS A 172 -19.02 -2.84 -18.05
C LYS A 172 -20.19 -3.79 -17.75
N ASN A 173 -19.95 -4.82 -16.96
CA ASN A 173 -20.89 -5.92 -16.70
C ASN A 173 -21.48 -5.89 -15.27
N LEU A 174 -21.22 -4.84 -14.50
CA LEU A 174 -21.54 -4.73 -13.08
C LEU A 174 -22.98 -5.14 -12.80
N GLY A 175 -23.19 -6.03 -11.83
CA GLY A 175 -24.52 -6.47 -11.43
C GLY A 175 -25.16 -7.51 -12.36
N THR A 176 -24.49 -7.91 -13.44
CA THR A 176 -25.02 -8.93 -14.38
C THR A 176 -24.43 -10.32 -14.12
N PRO A 177 -25.05 -11.40 -14.63
CA PRO A 177 -24.48 -12.74 -14.54
C PRO A 177 -23.12 -12.91 -15.23
N ALA A 178 -22.74 -11.97 -16.11
CA ALA A 178 -21.45 -11.99 -16.81
C ALA A 178 -20.32 -11.34 -16.01
N ASP A 179 -20.61 -10.72 -14.85
CA ASP A 179 -19.59 -10.16 -13.96
C ASP A 179 -19.27 -11.15 -12.82
N PRO A 180 -18.11 -11.82 -12.85
CA PRO A 180 -17.72 -12.75 -11.80
C PRO A 180 -17.36 -12.04 -10.48
N ALA A 181 -17.09 -10.73 -10.50
CA ALA A 181 -16.81 -9.92 -9.32
C ALA A 181 -18.09 -9.37 -8.64
N THR A 182 -19.28 -9.62 -9.19
CA THR A 182 -20.55 -9.40 -8.49
C THR A 182 -20.97 -10.65 -7.73
N ALA A 183 -21.16 -10.52 -6.41
CA ALA A 183 -21.74 -11.58 -5.59
C ALA A 183 -23.24 -11.75 -5.89
N GLN A 184 -23.66 -12.98 -6.21
CA GLN A 184 -25.07 -13.28 -6.47
C GLN A 184 -25.83 -13.51 -5.17
N ARG A 185 -27.14 -13.21 -5.16
CA ARG A 185 -27.99 -13.42 -3.98
C ARG A 185 -27.99 -14.91 -3.59
N GLY A 186 -27.58 -15.18 -2.36
CA GLY A 186 -27.50 -16.55 -1.82
C GLY A 186 -26.16 -17.25 -2.06
N GLU A 187 -25.22 -16.60 -2.76
CA GLU A 187 -23.84 -17.07 -2.87
C GLU A 187 -23.11 -16.93 -1.53
N ASN A 188 -22.33 -17.94 -1.15
CA ASN A 188 -21.49 -17.86 0.03
C ASN A 188 -20.14 -17.22 -0.30
N VAL A 189 -19.49 -16.65 0.71
CA VAL A 189 -18.24 -15.88 0.55
C VAL A 189 -17.13 -16.72 -0.10
N TYR A 190 -16.97 -17.99 0.27
CA TYR A 190 -15.89 -18.82 -0.26
C TYR A 190 -16.10 -19.20 -1.73
N GLY A 191 -17.35 -19.50 -2.11
CA GLY A 191 -17.74 -19.71 -3.51
C GLY A 191 -17.52 -18.47 -4.35
N PHE A 192 -17.91 -17.30 -3.83
CA PHE A 192 -17.69 -16.01 -4.47
C PHE A 192 -16.21 -15.73 -4.70
N VAL A 193 -15.35 -15.92 -3.69
CA VAL A 193 -13.90 -15.71 -3.82
C VAL A 193 -13.34 -16.55 -4.96
N LEU A 194 -13.64 -17.85 -5.03
CA LEU A 194 -13.16 -18.70 -6.11
C LEU A 194 -13.69 -18.25 -7.48
N LYS A 195 -14.98 -17.92 -7.58
CA LYS A 195 -15.60 -17.45 -8.82
C LYS A 195 -14.97 -16.15 -9.32
N SER A 196 -14.82 -15.16 -8.45
CA SER A 196 -14.23 -13.87 -8.78
C SER A 196 -12.76 -14.02 -9.17
N THR A 197 -11.97 -14.78 -8.41
CA THR A 197 -10.54 -14.98 -8.70
C THR A 197 -10.29 -15.72 -10.03
N ILE A 198 -11.12 -16.70 -10.38
CA ILE A 198 -10.95 -17.46 -11.64
C ILE A 198 -11.55 -16.69 -12.82
N GLY A 199 -12.63 -15.95 -12.60
CA GLY A 199 -13.37 -15.27 -13.66
C GLY A 199 -12.77 -13.94 -14.11
N GLY A 200 -12.04 -13.24 -13.23
CA GLY A 200 -11.56 -11.87 -13.45
C GLY A 200 -12.63 -10.83 -13.16
#